data_AF-A0A0E3WV54-F1
#
_entry.id   AF-A0A0E3WV54-F1
#
_cell.length_a   1.000
_cell.length_b   1.000
_cell.length_c   1.000
_cell.angle_alpha   90.00
_cell.angle_beta   90.00
_cell.angle_gamma   90.00
#
_symmetry.space_group_name_H-M   'P 1'
#
loop_
_entity.id
_entity.type
_entity.pdbx_description
1 polymer ?
#
loop_
_entity_poly.entity_id
_entity_poly.type
_entity_poly.pdbx_seq_one_letter_code
_entity_poly.pdbx_strand_id
1 'polypeptide(L)'
;MKCKDENIKISLSEFQYDEKLQLFRLPEEVRNFEQEYNYSDGNVEKYILSAIKRTNDLSDGSEELMRLAKDWPSYYHLGIGRSNVLKCLDLKSQIKVLELGSGCGAITRYLGENFKSVDCVEGSLLRAEITRERCRDLNNVKVFCSDINKIKFEQNYDMVTLIGVLEYSPVYALCDNKEDPFISFLKLAKSALKPDGILIIAIENKIGIKYWSGCQEDHTEKIYDSIHGYPIENTPKTFSKAEINDLLSKVGFKDIDFYYQFPDYKFATDIFSNVGDDRKQYLHNWISIPFSAYNTQRKNTFHEGLALKTLSEAGLLREFSNSFLIIAGNKSYICNKPDWVAKKFSLNRSYQYQCVTILKQNPEKYISKKRLNGEIDKKKVGTLKVGDIHLQVTHQVYDSPWYDGDSLVFDIYKAQHIKEFKSEILKVMREYYQELINRYHHGDKDAEGYPLLDGCSIDIILKNMIRNKENKLLPIDIEWCVEGNIPADFVVYRCILDISNIASIRIKNRDKFTMELLKNLFPQYGKSRHNKNKKTEDEFQNLTSNGANRSKVTSLDILSLVHHNFAKQLIIKVWYMLPNNLQSISRNTLNRVWLKIFYSFSRD
;
A
#
# COMPACT_ATOMS: atom_id res chain seq x y z
N MET A 1 24.29 -28.95 10.41
CA MET A 1 24.16 -30.23 9.69
C MET A 1 22.92 -30.14 8.82
N LYS A 2 23.05 -29.77 7.54
CA LYS A 2 21.93 -29.54 6.60
C LYS A 2 22.14 -30.20 5.22
N CYS A 3 23.10 -31.11 5.09
CA CYS A 3 23.42 -31.76 3.82
C CYS A 3 23.25 -33.26 3.96
N LYS A 4 22.14 -33.77 3.44
CA LYS A 4 21.92 -35.14 2.94
C LYS A 4 20.46 -35.24 2.52
N ASP A 5 20.06 -34.52 1.48
CA ASP A 5 18.90 -34.91 0.70
C ASP A 5 19.26 -34.79 -0.77
N GLU A 6 19.05 -35.89 -1.48
CA GLU A 6 19.43 -36.09 -2.88
C GLU A 6 18.72 -35.05 -3.78
N ASN A 7 19.40 -34.65 -4.87
CA ASN A 7 18.95 -33.68 -5.88
C ASN A 7 17.72 -34.13 -6.69
N ILE A 8 16.70 -34.71 -6.05
CA ILE A 8 15.49 -35.17 -6.70
C ILE A 8 14.62 -33.95 -7.00
N LYS A 9 14.47 -33.66 -8.30
CA LYS A 9 13.55 -32.63 -8.81
C LYS A 9 12.28 -33.30 -9.32
N ILE A 10 11.13 -32.87 -8.83
CA ILE A 10 9.82 -33.47 -9.15
C ILE A 10 9.02 -32.52 -10.04
N SER A 11 8.41 -33.04 -11.10
CA SER A 11 7.54 -32.27 -12.01
C SER A 11 6.16 -32.08 -11.38
N LEU A 12 5.47 -30.98 -11.68
CA LEU A 12 4.13 -30.71 -11.11
C LEU A 12 3.10 -31.81 -11.42
N SER A 13 3.25 -32.51 -12.54
CA SER A 13 2.40 -33.65 -12.93
C SER A 13 2.56 -34.88 -12.05
N GLU A 14 3.65 -34.97 -11.30
CA GLU A 14 3.97 -36.10 -10.42
C GLU A 14 3.46 -35.86 -8.99
N PHE A 15 2.95 -34.67 -8.68
CA PHE A 15 2.37 -34.38 -7.37
C PHE A 15 1.05 -35.13 -7.17
N GLN A 16 0.82 -35.59 -5.94
CA GLN A 16 -0.38 -36.31 -5.53
C GLN A 16 -1.39 -35.34 -4.92
N TYR A 17 -2.66 -35.47 -5.31
CA TYR A 17 -3.74 -34.69 -4.73
C TYR A 17 -4.10 -35.21 -3.34
N ASP A 18 -4.06 -34.34 -2.34
CA ASP A 18 -4.49 -34.63 -0.97
C ASP A 18 -5.97 -34.24 -0.83
N GLU A 19 -6.87 -35.22 -0.85
CA GLU A 19 -8.32 -34.97 -0.79
C GLU A 19 -8.76 -34.26 0.50
N LYS A 20 -8.03 -34.42 1.61
CA LYS A 20 -8.40 -33.79 2.87
C LYS A 20 -8.05 -32.31 2.87
N LEU A 21 -6.88 -31.97 2.34
CA LEU A 21 -6.38 -30.59 2.27
C LEU A 21 -6.79 -29.86 0.98
N GLN A 22 -7.33 -30.60 0.01
CA GLN A 22 -7.73 -30.13 -1.31
C GLN A 22 -6.57 -29.46 -2.09
N LEU A 23 -5.34 -29.90 -1.88
CA LEU A 23 -4.13 -29.36 -2.50
C LEU A 23 -3.19 -30.48 -2.95
N PHE A 24 -2.22 -30.15 -3.80
CA PHE A 24 -1.24 -31.08 -4.33
C PHE A 24 0.00 -31.11 -3.46
N ARG A 25 0.53 -32.30 -3.18
CA ARG A 25 1.74 -32.51 -2.37
C ARG A 25 2.72 -33.40 -3.11
N LEU A 26 3.98 -33.36 -2.69
CA LEU A 26 4.97 -34.33 -3.14
C LEU A 26 4.47 -35.77 -2.91
N PRO A 27 4.88 -36.73 -3.76
CA PRO A 27 4.61 -38.15 -3.52
C PRO A 27 5.00 -38.57 -2.11
N GLU A 28 4.20 -39.45 -1.50
CA GLU A 28 4.41 -39.89 -0.12
C GLU A 28 5.84 -40.39 0.17
N GLU A 29 6.42 -41.12 -0.79
CA GLU A 29 7.78 -41.64 -0.74
C GLU A 29 8.83 -40.53 -0.59
N VAL A 30 8.60 -39.36 -1.18
CA VAL A 30 9.51 -38.19 -1.12
C VAL A 30 9.25 -37.35 0.14
N ARG A 31 8.00 -37.26 0.60
CA ARG A 31 7.62 -36.48 1.80
C ARG A 31 8.29 -36.98 3.07
N ASN A 32 8.53 -38.29 3.19
CA ASN A 32 9.16 -38.89 4.37
C ASN A 32 10.60 -38.41 4.61
N PHE A 33 11.23 -37.82 3.60
CA PHE A 33 12.58 -37.24 3.68
C PHE A 33 12.55 -35.71 3.81
N GLU A 34 11.37 -35.08 3.80
CA GLU A 34 11.26 -33.63 3.85
C GLU A 34 11.15 -33.12 5.30
N GLN A 35 12.02 -32.18 5.68
CA GLN A 35 11.71 -31.27 6.78
C GLN A 35 10.63 -30.30 6.32
N GLU A 36 9.49 -30.26 7.02
CA GLU A 36 8.43 -29.29 6.76
C GLU A 36 9.01 -27.86 6.71
N TYR A 37 8.67 -27.15 5.63
CA TYR A 37 9.09 -25.77 5.44
C TYR A 37 8.34 -24.87 6.42
N ASN A 38 9.01 -24.48 7.50
CA ASN A 38 8.39 -23.82 8.65
C ASN A 38 8.42 -22.28 8.59
N TYR A 39 8.32 -21.67 7.40
CA TYR A 39 8.10 -20.23 7.36
C TYR A 39 6.68 -19.91 7.82
N SER A 40 6.57 -19.12 8.89
CA SER A 40 5.32 -18.70 9.49
C SER A 40 5.48 -17.30 10.07
N ASP A 41 4.48 -16.43 9.88
CA ASP A 41 4.37 -15.14 10.59
C ASP A 41 3.85 -15.34 12.04
N GLY A 42 3.76 -16.59 12.50
CA GLY A 42 3.34 -16.98 13.85
C GLY A 42 1.85 -17.36 13.93
N ASN A 43 1.25 -17.15 15.11
CA ASN A 43 -0.16 -17.51 15.35
C ASN A 43 -1.16 -16.72 14.48
N VAL A 44 -0.72 -15.67 13.78
CA VAL A 44 -1.56 -14.89 12.87
C VAL A 44 -2.17 -15.75 11.77
N GLU A 45 -1.44 -16.72 11.22
CA GLU A 45 -1.93 -17.56 10.12
C GLU A 45 -3.14 -18.40 10.52
N LYS A 46 -3.19 -18.88 11.76
CA LYS A 46 -4.37 -19.57 12.30
C LYS A 46 -5.58 -18.64 12.38
N TYR A 47 -5.35 -17.38 12.73
CA TYR A 47 -6.41 -16.37 12.71
C TYR A 47 -6.87 -16.08 11.27
N ILE A 48 -5.95 -15.92 10.33
CA ILE A 48 -6.26 -15.74 8.90
C ILE A 48 -7.09 -16.90 8.36
N LEU A 49 -6.69 -18.14 8.63
CA LEU A 49 -7.43 -19.33 8.21
C LEU A 49 -8.85 -19.33 8.79
N SER A 50 -8.99 -19.04 10.08
CA SER A 50 -10.30 -18.94 10.74
C SER A 50 -11.17 -17.84 10.15
N ALA A 51 -10.57 -16.67 9.85
CA ALA A 51 -11.26 -15.56 9.22
C ALA A 51 -11.79 -15.93 7.83
N ILE A 52 -10.97 -16.58 6.99
CA ILE A 52 -11.36 -16.97 5.63
C ILE A 52 -12.43 -18.06 5.64
N LYS A 53 -12.34 -19.05 6.53
CA LYS A 53 -13.33 -20.14 6.64
C LYS A 53 -14.75 -19.67 6.93
N ARG A 54 -14.89 -18.58 7.69
CA ARG A 54 -16.19 -18.03 8.09
C ARG A 54 -16.69 -16.87 7.23
N THR A 55 -15.89 -16.44 6.25
CA THR A 55 -16.23 -15.32 5.36
C THR A 55 -16.91 -15.87 4.12
N ASN A 56 -18.01 -15.24 3.70
CA ASN A 56 -18.73 -15.64 2.49
C ASN A 56 -18.13 -14.98 1.24
N ASP A 57 -17.94 -13.66 1.27
CA ASP A 57 -17.32 -12.93 0.16
C ASP A 57 -15.80 -13.05 0.24
N LEU A 58 -15.23 -13.91 -0.59
CA LEU A 58 -13.78 -14.12 -0.69
C LEU A 58 -13.12 -13.31 -1.81
N SER A 59 -13.87 -12.45 -2.51
CA SER A 59 -13.36 -11.74 -3.67
C SER A 59 -12.17 -10.84 -3.35
N ASP A 60 -11.35 -10.52 -4.35
CA ASP A 60 -10.23 -9.58 -4.18
C ASP A 60 -10.69 -8.20 -3.65
N GLY A 61 -11.94 -7.83 -3.87
CA GLY A 61 -12.58 -6.61 -3.38
C GLY A 61 -13.35 -6.75 -2.06
N SER A 62 -13.25 -7.88 -1.36
CA SER A 62 -14.11 -8.21 -0.21
C SER A 62 -14.00 -7.21 0.94
N GLU A 63 -15.08 -6.46 1.17
CA GLU A 63 -15.24 -5.64 2.37
C GLU A 63 -15.42 -6.49 3.63
N GLU A 64 -15.92 -7.73 3.50
CA GLU A 64 -16.11 -8.65 4.61
C GLU A 64 -14.76 -9.06 5.22
N LEU A 65 -13.79 -9.47 4.37
CA LEU A 65 -12.43 -9.76 4.80
C LEU A 65 -11.73 -8.53 5.37
N MET A 66 -11.90 -7.36 4.73
CA MET A 66 -11.28 -6.12 5.20
C MET A 66 -11.71 -5.75 6.62
N ARG A 67 -12.98 -5.96 6.99
CA ARG A 67 -13.50 -5.69 8.35
C ARG A 67 -12.91 -6.62 9.41
N LEU A 68 -12.34 -7.76 9.00
CA LEU A 68 -11.66 -8.69 9.89
C LEU A 68 -10.18 -8.30 10.11
N ALA A 69 -9.61 -7.38 9.34
CA ALA A 69 -8.26 -6.88 9.62
C ALA A 69 -8.24 -6.07 10.92
N LYS A 70 -7.35 -6.44 11.86
CA LYS A 70 -7.27 -5.87 13.21
C LYS A 70 -5.89 -5.34 13.59
N ASP A 71 -4.86 -5.71 12.84
CA ASP A 71 -3.45 -5.38 13.01
C ASP A 71 -2.77 -5.42 11.63
N TRP A 72 -1.53 -4.94 11.51
CA TRP A 72 -0.83 -4.99 10.23
C TRP A 72 -0.72 -6.40 9.63
N PRO A 73 -0.29 -7.45 10.36
CA PRO A 73 -0.21 -8.80 9.80
C PRO A 73 -1.53 -9.31 9.22
N SER A 74 -2.66 -9.07 9.89
CA SER A 74 -3.97 -9.42 9.35
C SER A 74 -4.39 -8.53 8.19
N TYR A 75 -4.09 -7.24 8.22
CA TYR A 75 -4.34 -6.32 7.12
C TYR A 75 -3.53 -6.68 5.87
N TYR A 76 -2.27 -7.09 6.00
CA TYR A 76 -1.43 -7.54 4.90
C TYR A 76 -2.07 -8.69 4.12
N HIS A 77 -2.78 -9.59 4.81
CA HIS A 77 -3.42 -10.73 4.17
C HIS A 77 -4.90 -10.52 3.83
N LEU A 78 -5.64 -9.68 4.56
CA LEU A 78 -7.10 -9.52 4.41
C LEU A 78 -7.52 -8.16 3.83
N GLY A 79 -6.60 -7.20 3.74
CA GLY A 79 -6.87 -5.86 3.28
C GLY A 79 -7.06 -5.76 1.78
N ILE A 80 -7.93 -4.83 1.36
CA ILE A 80 -8.17 -4.53 -0.06
C ILE A 80 -7.00 -3.72 -0.64
N GLY A 81 -6.60 -4.05 -1.86
CA GLY A 81 -5.62 -3.31 -2.66
C GLY A 81 -4.30 -4.04 -2.88
N ARG A 82 -4.14 -5.26 -2.34
CA ARG A 82 -2.97 -6.13 -2.59
C ARG A 82 -2.74 -6.34 -4.10
N SER A 83 -3.81 -6.59 -4.85
CA SER A 83 -3.77 -6.84 -6.29
C SER A 83 -3.53 -5.60 -7.15
N ASN A 84 -3.52 -4.38 -6.59
CA ASN A 84 -3.29 -3.16 -7.37
C ASN A 84 -1.94 -3.19 -8.10
N VAL A 85 -0.97 -3.89 -7.52
CA VAL A 85 0.33 -4.18 -8.13
C VAL A 85 0.17 -4.78 -9.53
N LEU A 86 -0.85 -5.61 -9.77
CA LEU A 86 -1.16 -6.21 -11.07
C LEU A 86 -2.26 -5.46 -11.85
N LYS A 87 -3.28 -4.90 -11.18
CA LYS A 87 -4.38 -4.16 -11.83
C LYS A 87 -3.93 -2.93 -12.62
N CYS A 88 -2.72 -2.45 -12.38
CA CYS A 88 -2.14 -1.37 -13.17
C CYS A 88 -1.77 -1.79 -14.60
N LEU A 89 -1.61 -3.09 -14.86
CA LEU A 89 -1.24 -3.65 -16.14
C LEU A 89 -2.47 -3.97 -16.99
N ASP A 90 -2.28 -3.96 -18.31
CA ASP A 90 -3.28 -4.40 -19.27
C ASP A 90 -2.90 -5.81 -19.77
N LEU A 91 -3.28 -6.81 -18.97
CA LEU A 91 -2.95 -8.22 -19.17
C LEU A 91 -4.11 -8.95 -19.82
N LYS A 92 -3.80 -9.80 -20.82
CA LYS A 92 -4.80 -10.70 -21.43
C LYS A 92 -5.30 -11.73 -20.42
N SER A 93 -6.61 -11.97 -20.36
CA SER A 93 -7.22 -12.93 -19.42
C SER A 93 -7.04 -14.40 -19.82
N GLN A 94 -6.86 -14.70 -21.11
CA GLN A 94 -6.75 -16.07 -21.64
C GLN A 94 -5.33 -16.64 -21.53
N ILE A 95 -4.71 -16.52 -20.36
CA ILE A 95 -3.32 -16.96 -20.11
C ILE A 95 -3.24 -17.95 -18.94
N LYS A 96 -2.22 -18.81 -18.98
CA LYS A 96 -1.86 -19.74 -17.90
C LYS A 96 -0.78 -19.13 -17.00
N VAL A 97 -1.03 -19.11 -15.70
CA VAL A 97 -0.21 -18.41 -14.70
C VAL A 97 0.42 -19.40 -13.73
N LEU A 98 1.71 -19.21 -13.43
CA LEU A 98 2.41 -19.83 -12.31
C LEU A 98 2.71 -18.77 -11.26
N GLU A 99 2.17 -18.92 -10.06
CA GLU A 99 2.52 -18.09 -8.91
C GLU A 99 3.49 -18.87 -8.01
N LEU A 100 4.72 -18.37 -7.88
CA LEU A 100 5.70 -18.92 -6.95
C LEU A 100 5.65 -18.10 -5.66
N GLY A 101 5.40 -18.76 -4.52
CA GLY A 101 5.26 -18.11 -3.21
C GLY A 101 3.87 -17.49 -3.01
N SER A 102 2.80 -18.28 -3.08
CA SER A 102 1.44 -17.76 -2.95
C SER A 102 1.09 -17.21 -1.56
N GLY A 103 1.87 -17.55 -0.53
CA GLY A 103 1.63 -17.13 0.84
C GLY A 103 0.24 -17.54 1.31
N CYS A 104 -0.53 -16.60 1.85
CA CYS A 104 -1.92 -16.81 2.27
C CYS A 104 -2.96 -16.55 1.14
N GLY A 105 -2.54 -16.45 -0.11
CA GLY A 105 -3.43 -16.42 -1.27
C GLY A 105 -4.00 -15.06 -1.67
N ALA A 106 -3.47 -13.96 -1.14
CA ALA A 106 -4.01 -12.62 -1.42
C ALA A 106 -3.93 -12.23 -2.90
N ILE A 107 -2.80 -12.50 -3.55
CA ILE A 107 -2.65 -12.28 -4.99
C ILE A 107 -3.27 -13.43 -5.78
N THR A 108 -3.13 -14.68 -5.30
CA THR A 108 -3.77 -15.87 -5.89
C THR A 108 -5.25 -15.67 -6.17
N ARG A 109 -5.99 -15.07 -5.21
CA ARG A 109 -7.42 -14.81 -5.39
C ARG A 109 -7.69 -13.98 -6.64
N TYR A 110 -7.00 -12.85 -6.77
CA TYR A 110 -7.08 -11.99 -7.94
C TYR A 110 -6.66 -12.73 -9.22
N LEU A 111 -5.59 -13.51 -9.19
CA LEU A 111 -5.14 -14.28 -10.35
C LEU A 111 -6.22 -15.28 -10.81
N GLY A 112 -6.84 -16.01 -9.88
CA GLY A 112 -7.88 -16.99 -10.17
C GLY A 112 -9.16 -16.37 -10.72
N GLU A 113 -9.50 -15.15 -10.29
CA GLU A 113 -10.67 -14.42 -10.80
C GLU A 113 -10.47 -13.87 -12.22
N ASN A 114 -9.22 -13.63 -12.64
CA ASN A 114 -8.93 -12.85 -13.86
C ASN A 114 -8.27 -13.65 -14.98
N PHE A 115 -7.72 -14.83 -14.70
CA PHE A 115 -6.97 -15.62 -15.67
C PHE A 115 -7.49 -17.03 -15.88
N LYS A 116 -7.20 -17.61 -17.05
CA LYS A 116 -7.71 -18.92 -17.48
C LYS A 116 -7.39 -20.04 -16.51
N SER A 117 -6.17 -20.10 -15.99
CA SER A 117 -5.76 -21.11 -15.00
C SER A 117 -4.53 -20.65 -14.22
N VAL A 118 -4.51 -20.97 -12.94
CA VAL A 118 -3.43 -20.59 -12.01
C VAL A 118 -2.92 -21.84 -11.28
N ASP A 119 -1.64 -22.11 -11.44
CA ASP A 119 -0.92 -23.07 -10.60
C ASP A 119 -0.09 -22.26 -9.58
N CYS A 120 -0.22 -22.55 -8.29
CA CYS A 120 0.44 -21.84 -7.20
C CYS A 120 1.38 -22.77 -6.45
N VAL A 121 2.57 -22.32 -6.10
CA VAL A 121 3.51 -23.08 -5.24
C VAL A 121 3.74 -22.33 -3.94
N GLU A 122 3.59 -23.02 -2.81
CA GLU A 122 3.89 -22.47 -1.48
C GLU A 122 4.63 -23.51 -0.64
N GLY A 123 5.67 -23.10 0.07
CA GLY A 123 6.48 -24.00 0.89
C GLY A 123 5.77 -24.39 2.19
N SER A 124 5.09 -23.43 2.82
CA SER A 124 4.42 -23.64 4.11
C SER A 124 3.05 -24.29 3.94
N LEU A 125 2.85 -25.47 4.55
CA LEU A 125 1.59 -26.20 4.48
C LEU A 125 0.40 -25.38 4.99
N LEU A 126 0.56 -24.67 6.12
CA LEU A 126 -0.52 -23.84 6.67
C LEU A 126 -0.89 -22.70 5.71
N ARG A 127 0.08 -22.07 5.06
CA ARG A 127 -0.15 -21.02 4.07
C ARG A 127 -0.78 -21.56 2.79
N ALA A 128 -0.35 -22.73 2.32
CA ALA A 128 -0.95 -23.43 1.20
C ALA A 128 -2.43 -23.79 1.48
N GLU A 129 -2.74 -24.29 2.69
CA GLU A 129 -4.12 -24.53 3.14
C GLU A 129 -4.94 -23.22 3.14
N ILE A 130 -4.38 -22.13 3.65
CA ILE A 130 -5.03 -20.82 3.64
C ILE A 130 -5.31 -20.34 2.21
N THR A 131 -4.34 -20.47 1.31
CA THR A 131 -4.49 -20.13 -0.12
C THR A 131 -5.61 -20.94 -0.74
N ARG A 132 -5.61 -22.26 -0.48
CA ARG A 132 -6.65 -23.15 -1.01
C ARG A 132 -8.02 -22.77 -0.47
N GLU A 133 -8.14 -22.57 0.83
CA GLU A 133 -9.38 -22.16 1.49
C GLU A 133 -9.91 -20.82 0.95
N ARG A 134 -9.03 -19.84 0.69
CA ARG A 134 -9.39 -18.53 0.12
C ARG A 134 -9.90 -18.62 -1.32
N CYS A 135 -9.47 -19.63 -2.06
CA CYS A 135 -9.86 -19.85 -3.45
C CYS A 135 -10.82 -21.02 -3.60
N ARG A 136 -11.50 -21.46 -2.53
CA ARG A 136 -12.28 -22.71 -2.50
C ARG A 136 -13.37 -22.78 -3.59
N ASP A 137 -13.88 -21.64 -4.00
CA ASP A 137 -14.87 -21.41 -5.06
C ASP A 137 -14.27 -21.29 -6.48
N LEU A 138 -12.94 -21.28 -6.62
CA LEU A 138 -12.23 -21.17 -7.90
C LEU A 138 -11.63 -22.51 -8.31
N ASN A 139 -12.24 -23.17 -9.29
CA ASN A 139 -11.82 -24.48 -9.80
C ASN A 139 -10.58 -24.42 -10.72
N ASN A 140 -10.25 -23.23 -11.22
CA ASN A 140 -9.10 -22.96 -12.08
C ASN A 140 -7.81 -22.67 -11.29
N VAL A 141 -7.85 -22.74 -9.95
CA VAL A 141 -6.70 -22.53 -9.07
C VAL A 141 -6.26 -23.87 -8.48
N LYS A 142 -5.00 -24.25 -8.71
CA LYS A 142 -4.36 -25.41 -8.08
C LYS A 142 -3.25 -24.96 -7.16
N VAL A 143 -3.20 -25.52 -5.96
CA VAL A 143 -2.17 -25.19 -4.95
C VAL A 143 -1.26 -26.39 -4.75
N PHE A 144 0.04 -26.19 -4.91
CA PHE A 144 1.09 -27.18 -4.72
C PHE A 144 1.90 -26.81 -3.48
N CYS A 145 1.94 -27.69 -2.49
CA CYS A 145 2.73 -27.49 -1.28
C CYS A 145 4.11 -28.16 -1.43
N SER A 146 5.16 -27.38 -1.65
CA SER A 146 6.55 -27.85 -1.75
C SER A 146 7.56 -26.70 -1.75
N ASP A 147 8.80 -26.98 -1.35
CA ASP A 147 9.93 -26.10 -1.65
C ASP A 147 10.08 -25.92 -3.16
N ILE A 148 10.02 -24.68 -3.64
CA ILE A 148 10.17 -24.33 -5.06
C ILE A 148 11.48 -24.90 -5.63
N ASN A 149 12.54 -24.95 -4.83
CA ASN A 149 13.83 -25.51 -5.23
C ASN A 149 13.81 -27.03 -5.46
N LYS A 150 12.74 -27.74 -5.14
CA LYS A 150 12.59 -29.18 -5.46
C LYS A 150 11.77 -29.43 -6.72
N ILE A 151 11.22 -28.39 -7.34
CA ILE A 151 10.34 -28.54 -8.49
C ILE A 151 11.14 -28.48 -9.80
N LYS A 152 10.80 -29.37 -10.72
CA LYS A 152 11.18 -29.29 -12.13
C LYS A 152 10.03 -28.66 -12.90
N PHE A 153 10.25 -27.47 -13.43
CA PHE A 153 9.26 -26.81 -14.28
C PHE A 153 9.45 -27.18 -15.75
N GLU A 154 8.32 -27.27 -16.45
CA GLU A 154 8.22 -27.34 -17.91
C GLU A 154 7.76 -25.98 -18.45
N GLN A 155 8.13 -25.67 -19.70
CA GLN A 155 7.77 -24.42 -20.39
C GLN A 155 6.29 -24.36 -20.73
N ASN A 156 5.43 -24.12 -19.73
CA ASN A 156 3.98 -24.25 -19.84
C ASN A 156 3.22 -22.95 -19.51
N TYR A 157 3.92 -21.93 -19.01
CA TYR A 157 3.27 -20.73 -18.48
C TYR A 157 3.49 -19.51 -19.36
N ASP A 158 2.40 -18.79 -19.61
CA ASP A 158 2.40 -17.49 -20.27
C ASP A 158 2.91 -16.40 -19.31
N MET A 159 2.67 -16.59 -18.00
CA MET A 159 3.08 -15.67 -16.95
C MET A 159 3.59 -16.43 -15.72
N VAL A 160 4.74 -16.03 -15.20
CA VAL A 160 5.26 -16.48 -13.89
C VAL A 160 5.36 -15.26 -12.99
N THR A 161 4.93 -15.35 -11.73
CA THR A 161 4.98 -14.23 -10.78
C THR A 161 5.90 -14.51 -9.59
N LEU A 162 6.73 -13.52 -9.23
CA LEU A 162 7.56 -13.45 -8.02
C LEU A 162 7.22 -12.15 -7.26
N ILE A 163 6.20 -12.17 -6.41
CA ILE A 163 5.70 -10.97 -5.72
C ILE A 163 6.07 -11.05 -4.23
N GLY A 164 7.15 -10.39 -3.84
CA GLY A 164 7.73 -10.51 -2.49
C GLY A 164 8.30 -11.90 -2.22
N VAL A 165 9.21 -12.35 -3.08
CA VAL A 165 9.75 -13.73 -3.07
C VAL A 165 11.23 -13.75 -3.40
N LEU A 166 11.65 -13.01 -4.44
CA LEU A 166 13.03 -13.02 -4.92
C LEU A 166 14.03 -12.58 -3.83
N GLU A 167 13.63 -11.69 -2.94
CA GLU A 167 14.48 -11.18 -1.86
C GLU A 167 14.95 -12.28 -0.88
N TYR A 168 14.18 -13.36 -0.75
CA TYR A 168 14.47 -14.47 0.15
C TYR A 168 15.41 -15.54 -0.45
N SER A 169 15.80 -15.43 -1.73
CA SER A 169 16.64 -16.44 -2.39
C SER A 169 17.91 -16.83 -1.60
N PRO A 170 18.66 -15.91 -0.96
CA PRO A 170 19.85 -16.29 -0.17
C PRO A 170 19.53 -17.09 1.10
N VAL A 171 18.36 -16.86 1.71
CA VAL A 171 17.93 -17.53 2.95
C VAL A 171 17.61 -19.00 2.69
N TYR A 172 17.08 -19.28 1.49
CA TYR A 172 16.60 -20.59 1.07
C TYR A 172 17.49 -21.26 0.02
N ALA A 173 18.67 -20.68 -0.25
CA ALA A 173 19.65 -21.28 -1.14
C ALA A 173 20.11 -22.62 -0.56
N LEU A 174 20.21 -23.63 -1.44
CA LEU A 174 20.84 -24.90 -1.08
C LEU A 174 22.34 -24.65 -0.88
N CYS A 175 22.88 -25.15 0.24
CA CYS A 175 24.26 -24.87 0.67
C CYS A 175 25.35 -25.30 -0.34
N ASP A 176 25.03 -26.18 -1.29
CA ASP A 176 25.97 -26.74 -2.26
C ASP A 176 25.94 -26.04 -3.63
N ASN A 177 25.13 -24.98 -3.81
CA ASN A 177 25.08 -24.26 -5.07
C ASN A 177 26.20 -23.21 -5.14
N LYS A 178 27.11 -23.37 -6.10
CA LYS A 178 28.20 -22.41 -6.39
C LYS A 178 27.72 -21.18 -7.18
N GLU A 179 26.53 -21.24 -7.74
CA GLU A 179 25.93 -20.13 -8.48
C GLU A 179 25.23 -19.14 -7.52
N ASP A 180 25.22 -17.87 -7.91
CA ASP A 180 24.48 -16.82 -7.20
C ASP A 180 22.99 -17.24 -7.01
N PRO A 181 22.46 -17.19 -5.77
CA PRO A 181 21.13 -17.73 -5.47
C PRO A 181 20.01 -16.99 -6.20
N PHE A 182 20.17 -15.71 -6.52
CA PHE A 182 19.19 -14.96 -7.30
C PHE A 182 19.20 -15.39 -8.76
N ILE A 183 20.39 -15.58 -9.35
CA ILE A 183 20.54 -16.08 -10.73
C ILE A 183 19.93 -17.48 -10.85
N SER A 184 20.24 -18.39 -9.92
CA SER A 184 19.66 -19.74 -9.94
C SER A 184 18.13 -19.71 -9.82
N PHE A 185 17.57 -18.90 -8.92
CA PHE A 185 16.14 -18.80 -8.74
C PHE A 185 15.42 -18.17 -9.94
N LEU A 186 16.00 -17.11 -10.53
CA LEU A 186 15.48 -16.51 -11.76
C LEU A 186 15.56 -17.47 -12.96
N LYS A 187 16.61 -18.29 -13.07
CA LYS A 187 16.70 -19.34 -14.08
C LYS A 187 15.61 -20.40 -13.90
N LEU A 188 15.31 -20.78 -12.66
CA LEU A 188 14.22 -21.72 -12.34
C LEU A 188 12.86 -21.13 -12.72
N ALA A 189 12.59 -19.87 -12.37
CA ALA A 189 11.35 -19.20 -12.77
C ALA A 189 11.24 -19.10 -14.31
N LYS A 190 12.35 -18.77 -14.99
CA LYS A 190 12.41 -18.69 -16.45
C LYS A 190 12.20 -20.05 -17.13
N SER A 191 12.62 -21.17 -16.54
CA SER A 191 12.42 -22.49 -17.15
C SER A 191 10.96 -22.93 -17.19
N ALA A 192 10.08 -22.30 -16.39
CA ALA A 192 8.64 -22.50 -16.45
C ALA A 192 7.95 -21.73 -17.59
N LEU A 193 8.58 -20.67 -18.10
CA LEU A 193 7.98 -19.80 -19.12
C LEU A 193 7.98 -20.46 -20.49
N LYS A 194 6.88 -20.26 -21.23
CA LYS A 194 6.87 -20.42 -22.68
C LYS A 194 7.86 -19.45 -23.34
N PRO A 195 8.28 -19.67 -24.60
CA PRO A 195 9.22 -18.78 -25.29
C PRO A 195 8.85 -17.29 -25.32
N ASP A 196 7.55 -17.00 -25.29
CA ASP A 196 6.89 -15.69 -25.30
C ASP A 196 6.30 -15.26 -23.95
N GLY A 197 6.49 -16.08 -22.92
CA GLY A 197 5.99 -15.81 -21.58
C GLY A 197 6.72 -14.63 -20.92
N ILE A 198 6.07 -14.08 -19.90
CA ILE A 198 6.62 -12.99 -19.08
C ILE A 198 6.84 -13.40 -17.64
N LEU A 199 7.94 -12.94 -17.07
CA LEU A 199 8.18 -12.94 -15.63
C LEU A 199 7.69 -11.61 -15.07
N ILE A 200 6.82 -11.66 -14.06
CA ILE A 200 6.43 -10.50 -13.27
C ILE A 200 7.14 -10.57 -11.91
N ILE A 201 7.83 -9.49 -11.55
CA ILE A 201 8.48 -9.35 -10.23
C ILE A 201 7.92 -8.11 -9.55
N ALA A 202 7.53 -8.23 -8.28
CA ALA A 202 7.28 -7.08 -7.44
C ALA A 202 8.16 -7.17 -6.20
N ILE A 203 8.96 -6.12 -5.96
CA ILE A 203 10.01 -6.10 -4.95
C ILE A 203 10.28 -4.66 -4.49
N GLU A 204 10.68 -4.50 -3.24
CA GLU A 204 11.16 -3.23 -2.71
C GLU A 204 12.42 -2.75 -3.44
N ASN A 205 12.56 -1.43 -3.49
CA ASN A 205 13.78 -0.80 -3.99
C ASN A 205 14.75 -0.60 -2.84
N LYS A 206 15.94 -1.19 -2.93
CA LYS A 206 17.02 -1.06 -1.93
C LYS A 206 17.29 0.38 -1.52
N ILE A 207 17.17 1.33 -2.45
CA ILE A 207 17.39 2.77 -2.22
C ILE A 207 16.10 3.60 -2.21
N GLY A 208 14.93 2.97 -2.04
CA GLY A 208 13.65 3.64 -2.00
C GLY A 208 13.60 4.74 -0.93
N ILE A 209 12.99 5.88 -1.29
CA ILE A 209 13.00 7.10 -0.45
C ILE A 209 12.44 6.88 0.96
N LYS A 210 11.54 5.89 1.17
CA LYS A 210 11.05 5.52 2.51
C LYS A 210 12.19 5.18 3.49
N TYR A 211 13.23 4.47 3.03
CA TYR A 211 14.35 4.07 3.90
C TYR A 211 15.23 5.26 4.28
N TRP A 212 15.43 6.21 3.37
CA TRP A 212 16.11 7.47 3.68
C TRP A 212 15.31 8.33 4.66
N SER A 213 13.98 8.30 4.54
CA SER A 213 13.06 9.05 5.41
C SER A 213 12.90 8.45 6.82
N GLY A 214 13.58 7.33 7.08
CA GLY A 214 13.69 6.67 8.39
C GLY A 214 12.78 5.47 8.62
N CYS A 215 12.15 4.92 7.58
CA CYS A 215 11.57 3.57 7.67
C CYS A 215 12.69 2.53 7.85
N GLN A 216 12.41 1.50 8.64
CA GLN A 216 13.28 0.33 8.71
C GLN A 216 13.14 -0.50 7.44
N GLU A 217 14.19 -1.27 7.13
CA GLU A 217 14.17 -2.27 6.08
C GLU A 217 13.10 -3.33 6.38
N ASP A 218 12.26 -3.64 5.38
CA ASP A 218 11.02 -4.41 5.55
C ASP A 218 11.26 -5.87 6.01
N HIS A 219 12.44 -6.43 5.75
CA HIS A 219 12.77 -7.83 6.03
C HIS A 219 13.75 -8.00 7.19
N THR A 220 14.63 -7.02 7.43
CA THR A 220 15.63 -7.10 8.51
C THR A 220 15.28 -6.25 9.73
N GLU A 221 14.25 -5.40 9.64
CA GLU A 221 13.81 -4.47 10.69
C GLU A 221 14.91 -3.51 11.17
N LYS A 222 15.95 -3.30 10.35
CA LYS A 222 17.06 -2.42 10.67
C LYS A 222 16.97 -1.13 9.86
N ILE A 223 17.26 -0.01 10.51
CA ILE A 223 17.34 1.28 9.83
C ILE A 223 18.59 1.27 8.94
N TYR A 224 18.44 1.71 7.69
CA TYR A 224 19.51 1.85 6.68
C TYR A 224 20.18 0.55 6.20
N ASP A 225 19.66 -0.64 6.54
CA ASP A 225 20.34 -1.91 6.18
C ASP A 225 20.48 -2.10 4.67
N SER A 226 19.42 -1.80 3.91
CA SER A 226 19.43 -1.80 2.45
C SER A 226 20.38 -0.74 1.88
N ILE A 227 20.39 0.47 2.45
CA ILE A 227 21.27 1.58 2.05
C ILE A 227 22.74 1.24 2.31
N HIS A 228 23.06 0.55 3.40
CA HIS A 228 24.40 0.06 3.71
C HIS A 228 24.82 -1.14 2.84
N GLY A 229 23.93 -1.67 2.01
CA GLY A 229 24.24 -2.79 1.12
C GLY A 229 24.13 -4.18 1.77
N TYR A 230 23.34 -4.34 2.84
CA TYR A 230 23.15 -5.60 3.55
C TYR A 230 24.47 -6.23 4.02
N PRO A 231 25.14 -5.65 5.03
CA PRO A 231 26.46 -6.08 5.49
C PRO A 231 26.49 -7.47 6.15
N ILE A 232 25.33 -8.05 6.46
CA ILE A 232 25.22 -9.40 7.00
C ILE A 232 24.87 -10.37 5.87
N GLU A 233 25.58 -11.49 5.79
CA GLU A 233 25.31 -12.55 4.83
C GLU A 233 24.05 -13.36 5.19
N ASN A 234 23.49 -14.06 4.21
CA ASN A 234 22.34 -14.95 4.38
C ASN A 234 21.09 -14.28 4.98
N THR A 235 20.91 -12.99 4.73
CA THR A 235 19.66 -12.26 5.00
C THR A 235 18.90 -12.07 3.68
N PRO A 236 17.59 -11.76 3.75
CA PRO A 236 16.88 -11.24 2.58
C PRO A 236 17.59 -10.00 2.02
N LYS A 237 17.60 -9.84 0.70
CA LYS A 237 18.19 -8.68 0.03
C LYS A 237 17.32 -8.21 -1.12
N THR A 238 17.22 -6.90 -1.27
CA THR A 238 16.55 -6.23 -2.38
C THR A 238 17.59 -5.48 -3.24
N PHE A 239 17.11 -4.82 -4.29
CA PHE A 239 17.97 -4.27 -5.34
C PHE A 239 17.56 -2.84 -5.71
N SER A 240 18.53 -2.03 -6.08
CA SER A 240 18.29 -0.86 -6.91
C SER A 240 17.85 -1.28 -8.31
N LYS A 241 17.29 -0.34 -9.08
CA LYS A 241 16.86 -0.60 -10.45
C LYS A 241 18.00 -1.14 -11.33
N ALA A 242 19.19 -0.55 -11.22
CA ALA A 242 20.36 -0.96 -11.97
C ALA A 242 20.79 -2.40 -11.63
N GLU A 243 20.83 -2.75 -10.33
CA GLU A 243 21.21 -4.09 -9.87
C GLU A 243 20.23 -5.16 -10.38
N ILE A 244 18.91 -4.96 -10.25
CA ILE A 244 17.93 -5.97 -10.70
C ILE A 244 17.85 -6.09 -12.22
N ASN A 245 18.04 -4.97 -12.95
CA ASN A 245 18.10 -5.00 -14.40
C ASN A 245 19.30 -5.82 -14.91
N ASP A 246 20.46 -5.68 -14.27
CA ASP A 246 21.65 -6.47 -14.58
C ASP A 246 21.44 -7.96 -14.29
N LEU A 247 20.83 -8.31 -13.14
CA LEU A 247 20.49 -9.70 -12.81
C LEU A 247 19.57 -10.34 -13.88
N LEU A 248 18.50 -9.65 -14.26
CA LEU A 248 17.55 -10.13 -15.28
C LEU A 248 18.21 -10.27 -16.65
N SER A 249 19.07 -9.32 -17.02
CA SER A 249 19.84 -9.37 -18.27
C SER A 249 20.81 -10.56 -18.30
N LYS A 250 21.49 -10.85 -17.19
CA LYS A 250 22.39 -12.02 -17.04
C LYS A 250 21.67 -13.36 -17.17
N VAL A 251 20.43 -13.45 -16.70
CA VAL A 251 19.55 -14.62 -16.90
C VAL A 251 19.04 -14.71 -18.35
N GLY A 252 19.20 -13.64 -19.13
CA GLY A 252 18.92 -13.57 -20.55
C GLY A 252 17.51 -13.08 -20.88
N PHE A 253 16.89 -12.27 -20.03
CA PHE A 253 15.72 -11.46 -20.42
C PHE A 253 16.18 -10.27 -21.25
N LYS A 254 15.41 -9.91 -22.29
CA LYS A 254 15.80 -8.90 -23.28
C LYS A 254 14.93 -7.65 -23.25
N ASP A 255 13.64 -7.81 -22.93
CA ASP A 255 12.68 -6.72 -22.76
C ASP A 255 12.33 -6.66 -21.27
N ILE A 256 12.64 -5.54 -20.62
CA ILE A 256 12.46 -5.33 -19.18
C ILE A 256 11.79 -3.98 -18.98
N ASP A 257 10.50 -3.99 -18.61
CA ASP A 257 9.76 -2.79 -18.26
C ASP A 257 9.68 -2.63 -16.75
N PHE A 258 9.71 -1.36 -16.31
CA PHE A 258 9.59 -0.98 -14.92
C PHE A 258 8.35 -0.12 -14.70
N TYR A 259 7.69 -0.37 -13.57
CA TYR A 259 6.64 0.44 -13.00
C TYR A 259 7.03 0.76 -11.56
N TYR A 260 6.81 2.01 -11.16
CA TYR A 260 7.34 2.60 -9.94
C TYR A 260 6.20 2.81 -8.95
N GLN A 261 6.31 2.25 -7.75
CA GLN A 261 5.17 2.09 -6.86
C GLN A 261 5.34 2.79 -5.52
N PHE A 262 4.26 3.42 -5.06
CA PHE A 262 4.11 4.00 -3.73
C PHE A 262 2.75 3.62 -3.11
N PRO A 263 2.66 3.52 -1.76
CA PRO A 263 3.76 3.61 -0.81
C PRO A 263 4.77 2.45 -0.92
N ASP A 264 4.37 1.32 -1.49
CA ASP A 264 5.23 0.20 -1.94
C ASP A 264 4.34 -0.81 -2.69
N TYR A 265 4.93 -1.90 -3.19
CA TYR A 265 4.16 -2.92 -3.93
C TYR A 265 3.12 -3.62 -3.08
N LYS A 266 3.22 -3.55 -1.74
CA LYS A 266 2.32 -4.29 -0.86
C LYS A 266 0.90 -3.75 -0.95
N PHE A 267 0.74 -2.44 -1.02
CA PHE A 267 -0.55 -1.76 -1.21
C PHE A 267 -0.38 -0.59 -2.18
N ALA A 268 0.14 -0.87 -3.37
CA ALA A 268 0.42 0.15 -4.37
C ALA A 268 -0.85 0.95 -4.70
N THR A 269 -0.86 2.24 -4.35
CA THR A 269 -1.95 3.15 -4.70
C THR A 269 -1.53 4.15 -5.75
N ASP A 270 -0.26 4.55 -5.76
CA ASP A 270 0.30 5.51 -6.70
C ASP A 270 1.35 4.77 -7.54
N ILE A 271 1.10 4.64 -8.84
CA ILE A 271 1.90 3.82 -9.75
C ILE A 271 2.28 4.64 -10.97
N PHE A 272 3.56 4.70 -11.29
CA PHE A 272 4.06 5.39 -12.48
C PHE A 272 4.61 4.38 -13.48
N SER A 273 4.34 4.58 -14.77
CA SER A 273 4.96 3.80 -15.84
C SER A 273 6.33 4.37 -16.20
N ASN A 274 6.98 3.78 -17.20
CA ASN A 274 8.18 4.35 -17.85
C ASN A 274 7.88 5.51 -18.83
N VAL A 275 6.62 5.90 -19.03
CA VAL A 275 6.22 6.97 -19.97
C VAL A 275 6.33 8.34 -19.32
N GLY A 276 6.86 9.33 -20.03
CA GLY A 276 6.94 10.71 -19.56
C GLY A 276 8.33 11.09 -19.03
N ASP A 277 8.40 12.21 -18.31
CA ASP A 277 9.63 12.84 -17.83
C ASP A 277 9.32 13.48 -16.48
N ASP A 278 9.84 12.90 -15.39
CA ASP A 278 9.55 13.29 -13.99
C ASP A 278 9.57 14.81 -13.75
N ARG A 279 10.35 15.56 -14.53
CA ARG A 279 10.51 17.02 -14.46
C ARG A 279 9.31 17.81 -15.01
N LYS A 280 8.37 17.17 -15.71
CA LYS A 280 7.31 17.81 -16.51
C LYS A 280 5.88 17.41 -16.13
N GLN A 281 5.69 16.43 -15.24
CA GLN A 281 4.36 15.93 -14.86
C GLN A 281 4.00 16.11 -13.39
N TYR A 282 4.83 16.79 -12.59
CA TYR A 282 4.54 17.07 -11.17
C TYR A 282 4.12 15.82 -10.40
N LEU A 283 4.81 14.70 -10.63
CA LEU A 283 4.43 13.38 -10.10
C LEU A 283 4.49 13.32 -8.57
N HIS A 284 5.26 14.21 -7.93
CA HIS A 284 5.26 14.40 -6.49
C HIS A 284 3.90 14.79 -5.91
N ASN A 285 3.00 15.41 -6.69
CA ASN A 285 1.63 15.72 -6.25
C ASN A 285 0.79 14.45 -6.04
N TRP A 286 1.14 13.35 -6.71
CA TRP A 286 0.35 12.11 -6.70
C TRP A 286 0.64 11.26 -5.46
N ILE A 287 1.86 11.35 -4.92
CA ILE A 287 2.37 10.42 -3.91
C ILE A 287 1.78 10.73 -2.54
N SER A 288 1.17 9.73 -1.94
CA SER A 288 0.60 9.83 -0.59
C SER A 288 1.71 9.74 0.46
N ILE A 289 1.75 10.73 1.37
CA ILE A 289 2.67 10.78 2.52
C ILE A 289 1.87 10.93 3.83
N PRO A 290 2.39 10.48 4.99
CA PRO A 290 3.70 9.86 5.19
C PRO A 290 3.79 8.41 4.68
N PHE A 291 4.99 7.93 4.32
CA PHE A 291 5.19 6.52 4.00
C PHE A 291 4.98 5.62 5.22
N SER A 292 4.31 4.49 5.01
CA SER A 292 4.03 3.50 6.04
C SER A 292 5.31 2.81 6.53
N ALA A 293 5.51 2.81 7.86
CA ALA A 293 6.43 1.90 8.56
C ALA A 293 5.56 0.89 9.31
N TYR A 294 5.19 -0.18 8.60
CA TYR A 294 4.07 -1.04 8.98
C TYR A 294 4.18 -1.66 10.38
N ASN A 295 5.36 -2.13 10.77
CA ASN A 295 5.57 -2.85 12.03
C ASN A 295 6.45 -2.11 13.04
N THR A 296 6.96 -0.93 12.71
CA THR A 296 8.13 -0.39 13.39
C THR A 296 8.05 1.11 13.61
N GLN A 297 8.54 1.56 14.76
CA GLN A 297 8.59 2.98 15.06
C GLN A 297 9.67 3.64 14.20
N ARG A 298 9.25 4.44 13.21
CA ARG A 298 10.16 5.25 12.39
C ARG A 298 10.50 6.58 13.06
N LYS A 299 11.71 7.08 12.79
CA LYS A 299 12.09 8.47 13.05
C LYS A 299 12.08 9.22 11.72
N ASN A 300 11.26 10.25 11.60
CA ASN A 300 11.25 11.08 10.39
C ASN A 300 12.57 11.87 10.31
N THR A 301 13.35 11.62 9.28
CA THR A 301 14.66 12.27 9.05
C THR A 301 14.53 13.56 8.23
N PHE A 302 13.57 13.64 7.32
CA PHE A 302 13.25 14.82 6.52
C PHE A 302 11.76 14.87 6.13
N HIS A 303 11.33 15.99 5.54
CA HIS A 303 9.96 16.14 5.03
C HIS A 303 9.82 15.44 3.66
N GLU A 304 9.12 14.30 3.64
CA GLU A 304 8.98 13.45 2.44
C GLU A 304 8.42 14.20 1.23
N GLY A 305 7.35 14.99 1.39
CA GLY A 305 6.76 15.75 0.28
C GLY A 305 7.76 16.67 -0.43
N LEU A 306 8.48 17.51 0.34
CA LEU A 306 9.51 18.40 -0.20
C LEU A 306 10.67 17.62 -0.84
N ALA A 307 11.10 16.51 -0.24
CA ALA A 307 12.14 15.65 -0.82
C ALA A 307 11.70 15.01 -2.14
N LEU A 308 10.47 14.51 -2.22
CA LEU A 308 9.87 13.97 -3.45
C LEU A 308 9.81 15.02 -4.57
N LYS A 309 9.45 16.26 -4.24
CA LYS A 309 9.46 17.36 -5.20
C LYS A 309 10.87 17.61 -5.73
N THR A 310 11.88 17.68 -4.86
CA THR A 310 13.29 17.80 -5.28
C THR A 310 13.70 16.66 -6.20
N LEU A 311 13.34 15.42 -5.89
CA LEU A 311 13.64 14.25 -6.74
C LEU A 311 12.92 14.33 -8.10
N SER A 312 11.67 14.81 -8.12
CA SER A 312 10.92 15.02 -9.37
C SER A 312 11.60 16.06 -10.26
N GLU A 313 12.02 17.19 -9.69
CA GLU A 313 12.72 18.27 -10.40
C GLU A 313 14.11 17.86 -10.89
N ALA A 314 14.77 16.95 -10.18
CA ALA A 314 16.05 16.36 -10.58
C ALA A 314 15.92 15.25 -11.63
N GLY A 315 14.70 14.78 -11.93
CA GLY A 315 14.50 13.63 -12.83
C GLY A 315 14.85 12.27 -12.19
N LEU A 316 14.84 12.19 -10.86
CA LEU A 316 15.25 11.02 -10.08
C LEU A 316 14.11 10.36 -9.31
N LEU A 317 12.87 10.87 -9.41
CA LEU A 317 11.74 10.40 -8.61
C LEU A 317 11.49 8.89 -8.77
N ARG A 318 11.49 8.42 -10.03
CA ARG A 318 11.29 7.00 -10.34
C ARG A 318 12.42 6.10 -9.82
N GLU A 319 13.66 6.58 -9.84
CA GLU A 319 14.81 5.82 -9.32
C GLU A 319 14.71 5.59 -7.80
N PHE A 320 14.06 6.51 -7.10
CA PHE A 320 13.84 6.49 -5.66
C PHE A 320 12.45 5.97 -5.25
N SER A 321 11.69 5.36 -6.16
CA SER A 321 10.40 4.76 -5.79
C SER A 321 10.59 3.68 -4.73
N ASN A 322 9.60 3.48 -3.85
CA ASN A 322 9.76 2.56 -2.73
C ASN A 322 9.75 1.09 -3.14
N SER A 323 9.17 0.78 -4.31
CA SER A 323 9.19 -0.55 -4.90
C SER A 323 9.12 -0.47 -6.42
N PHE A 324 9.44 -1.59 -7.05
CA PHE A 324 9.27 -1.80 -8.48
C PHE A 324 8.27 -2.93 -8.73
N LEU A 325 7.49 -2.78 -9.80
CA LEU A 325 6.91 -3.88 -10.54
C LEU A 325 7.67 -3.97 -11.86
N ILE A 326 8.15 -5.17 -12.16
CA ILE A 326 9.01 -5.43 -13.31
C ILE A 326 8.34 -6.49 -14.17
N ILE A 327 8.32 -6.24 -15.49
CA ILE A 327 7.89 -7.22 -16.49
C ILE A 327 9.12 -7.56 -17.32
N ALA A 328 9.55 -8.82 -17.29
CA ALA A 328 10.71 -9.29 -18.02
C ALA A 328 10.33 -10.40 -19.01
N GLY A 329 10.77 -10.27 -20.26
CA GLY A 329 10.50 -11.25 -21.33
C GLY A 329 11.53 -11.15 -22.47
N ASN A 330 11.26 -11.85 -23.58
CA ASN A 330 12.07 -11.75 -24.80
C ASN A 330 11.40 -10.87 -25.88
N LYS A 331 10.06 -10.92 -25.97
CA LYS A 331 9.18 -10.07 -26.78
C LYS A 331 7.73 -10.39 -26.35
N SER A 332 7.07 -9.50 -25.62
CA SER A 332 5.76 -9.82 -25.04
C SER A 332 4.60 -9.20 -25.83
N TYR A 333 3.59 -10.02 -26.08
CA TYR A 333 2.26 -9.62 -26.58
C TYR A 333 1.17 -9.89 -25.53
N ILE A 334 1.55 -10.22 -24.30
CA ILE A 334 0.63 -10.54 -23.19
C ILE A 334 0.25 -9.28 -22.42
N CYS A 335 1.18 -8.33 -22.31
CA CYS A 335 0.96 -7.03 -21.69
C CYS A 335 1.12 -5.93 -22.74
N ASN A 336 0.12 -5.07 -22.88
CA ASN A 336 0.25 -3.89 -23.72
C ASN A 336 1.21 -2.88 -23.08
N LYS A 337 2.03 -2.20 -23.89
CA LYS A 337 2.87 -1.10 -23.40
C LYS A 337 1.94 0.03 -22.91
N PRO A 338 2.30 0.71 -21.81
CA PRO A 338 1.44 1.72 -21.22
C PRO A 338 1.36 2.97 -22.11
N ASP A 339 0.15 3.55 -22.22
CA ASP A 339 -0.14 4.85 -22.85
C ASP A 339 -0.43 5.94 -21.80
N TRP A 340 -0.04 5.67 -20.55
CA TRP A 340 -0.32 6.47 -19.37
C TRP A 340 0.97 6.70 -18.58
N VAL A 341 1.07 7.84 -17.90
CA VAL A 341 2.22 8.25 -17.07
C VAL A 341 2.03 7.79 -15.63
N ALA A 342 0.86 8.03 -15.05
CA ALA A 342 0.54 7.74 -13.66
C ALA A 342 -0.86 7.12 -13.49
N LYS A 343 -1.02 6.26 -12.50
CA LYS A 343 -2.29 5.73 -12.00
C LYS A 343 -2.38 5.92 -10.49
N LYS A 344 -3.53 6.37 -10.01
CA LYS A 344 -3.86 6.49 -8.58
C LYS A 344 -5.13 5.71 -8.26
N PHE A 345 -5.05 4.74 -7.36
CA PHE A 345 -6.18 3.96 -6.87
C PHE A 345 -6.73 4.55 -5.58
N SER A 346 -7.98 5.01 -5.61
CA SER A 346 -8.68 5.54 -4.44
C SER A 346 -9.57 4.45 -3.82
N LEU A 347 -9.00 3.70 -2.88
CA LEU A 347 -9.66 2.54 -2.23
C LEU A 347 -10.19 2.82 -0.82
N ASN A 348 -9.84 3.94 -0.20
CA ASN A 348 -10.30 4.31 1.15
C ASN A 348 -11.72 4.90 1.12
N ARG A 349 -12.65 4.15 0.53
CA ARG A 349 -14.06 4.51 0.28
C ARG A 349 -14.86 3.25 0.05
N SER A 350 -16.18 3.32 0.20
CA SER A 350 -17.05 2.16 -0.03
C SER A 350 -16.82 1.58 -1.42
N TYR A 351 -16.94 0.26 -1.57
CA TYR A 351 -16.61 -0.50 -2.80
C TYR A 351 -17.13 0.13 -4.10
N GLN A 352 -18.37 0.62 -4.08
CA GLN A 352 -19.04 1.26 -5.22
C GLN A 352 -18.52 2.66 -5.62
N TYR A 353 -17.69 3.28 -4.77
CA TYR A 353 -17.10 4.60 -5.03
C TYR A 353 -15.61 4.52 -5.36
N GLN A 354 -15.01 3.34 -5.26
CA GLN A 354 -13.61 3.13 -5.60
C GLN A 354 -13.32 3.51 -7.06
N CYS A 355 -12.23 4.22 -7.28
CA CYS A 355 -11.87 4.72 -8.60
C CYS A 355 -10.39 4.58 -8.88
N VAL A 356 -10.06 4.66 -10.17
CA VAL A 356 -8.70 4.88 -10.68
C VAL A 356 -8.65 6.21 -11.42
N THR A 357 -7.70 7.06 -11.03
CA THR A 357 -7.33 8.27 -11.75
C THR A 357 -6.08 7.97 -12.58
N ILE A 358 -6.09 8.30 -13.87
CA ILE A 358 -5.04 7.96 -14.83
C ILE A 358 -4.56 9.24 -15.51
N LEU A 359 -3.27 9.56 -15.40
CA LEU A 359 -2.66 10.59 -16.23
C LEU A 359 -2.32 9.97 -17.59
N LYS A 360 -3.08 10.35 -18.62
CA LYS A 360 -2.89 9.91 -20.01
C LYS A 360 -2.03 10.92 -20.76
N GLN A 361 -1.39 10.45 -21.84
CA GLN A 361 -0.59 11.29 -22.72
C GLN A 361 -0.88 10.91 -24.19
N ASN A 362 -1.93 11.49 -24.80
CA ASN A 362 -2.12 11.50 -26.26
C ASN A 362 -3.36 12.31 -26.73
N PRO A 363 -3.22 13.28 -27.67
CA PRO A 363 -1.99 13.95 -28.10
C PRO A 363 -1.41 14.89 -27.02
N GLU A 364 -2.23 15.28 -26.05
CA GLU A 364 -1.86 16.12 -24.90
C GLU A 364 -2.11 15.38 -23.57
N LYS A 365 -1.64 15.96 -22.45
CA LYS A 365 -1.88 15.43 -21.10
C LYS A 365 -3.33 15.67 -20.71
N TYR A 366 -4.00 14.63 -20.20
CA TYR A 366 -5.31 14.75 -19.57
C TYR A 366 -5.46 13.73 -18.45
N ILE A 367 -6.43 13.96 -17.56
CA ILE A 367 -6.79 13.02 -16.51
C ILE A 367 -7.98 12.21 -16.99
N SER A 368 -7.83 10.89 -17.05
CA SER A 368 -8.96 9.98 -17.19
C SER A 368 -9.33 9.39 -15.84
N LYS A 369 -10.61 9.39 -15.50
CA LYS A 369 -11.06 8.90 -14.19
C LYS A 369 -12.18 7.90 -14.36
N LYS A 370 -12.02 6.72 -13.75
CA LYS A 370 -12.97 5.61 -13.89
C LYS A 370 -13.30 4.98 -12.56
N ARG A 371 -14.53 4.52 -12.40
CA ARG A 371 -14.89 3.61 -11.30
C ARG A 371 -14.18 2.28 -11.50
N LEU A 372 -13.76 1.66 -10.40
CA LEU A 372 -13.30 0.28 -10.43
C LEU A 372 -14.47 -0.70 -10.53
N ASN A 373 -15.62 -0.31 -9.96
CA ASN A 373 -16.81 -1.14 -9.88
C ASN A 373 -18.06 -0.34 -10.28
N GLY A 374 -18.80 -0.84 -11.28
CA GLY A 374 -20.03 -0.22 -11.81
C GLY A 374 -19.80 0.82 -12.91
N GLU A 375 -20.87 1.09 -13.68
CA GLU A 375 -20.82 1.90 -14.93
C GLU A 375 -21.46 3.29 -14.81
N ILE A 376 -22.00 3.66 -13.65
CA ILE A 376 -22.75 4.92 -13.49
C ILE A 376 -21.79 6.05 -13.13
N ASP A 377 -21.62 7.04 -14.01
CA ASP A 377 -20.69 8.16 -13.77
C ASP A 377 -21.05 8.98 -12.52
N LYS A 378 -22.33 9.32 -12.32
CA LYS A 378 -22.84 10.06 -11.15
C LYS A 378 -23.79 9.22 -10.31
N LYS A 379 -23.45 9.00 -9.03
CA LYS A 379 -24.22 8.17 -8.11
C LYS A 379 -24.66 8.97 -6.88
N LYS A 380 -25.93 8.82 -6.48
CA LYS A 380 -26.43 9.29 -5.19
C LYS A 380 -25.83 8.44 -4.07
N VAL A 381 -25.33 9.12 -3.04
CA VAL A 381 -24.59 8.49 -1.94
C VAL A 381 -25.47 8.36 -0.70
N GLY A 382 -26.02 9.49 -0.27
CA GLY A 382 -26.86 9.62 0.91
C GLY A 382 -27.11 11.11 1.18
N THR A 383 -27.70 11.45 2.32
CA THR A 383 -27.96 12.84 2.71
C THR A 383 -27.01 13.29 3.81
N LEU A 384 -26.37 14.44 3.62
CA LEU A 384 -25.51 15.10 4.61
C LEU A 384 -26.30 16.16 5.38
N LYS A 385 -26.21 16.17 6.71
CA LYS A 385 -26.81 17.24 7.52
C LYS A 385 -25.85 18.42 7.63
N VAL A 386 -26.24 19.56 7.06
CA VAL A 386 -25.51 20.82 7.12
C VAL A 386 -26.35 21.82 7.89
N GLY A 387 -26.04 22.05 9.18
CA GLY A 387 -26.97 22.79 10.04
C GLY A 387 -28.27 22.02 10.25
N ASP A 388 -29.41 22.59 9.86
CA ASP A 388 -30.74 21.97 9.98
C ASP A 388 -31.29 21.41 8.66
N ILE A 389 -30.55 21.57 7.56
CA ILE A 389 -30.92 21.07 6.23
C ILE A 389 -30.22 19.74 5.91
N HIS A 390 -30.92 18.88 5.19
CA HIS A 390 -30.38 17.62 4.66
C HIS A 390 -30.16 17.80 3.16
N LEU A 391 -28.92 17.64 2.73
CA LEU A 391 -28.53 17.85 1.34
C LEU A 391 -28.06 16.54 0.72
N GLN A 392 -28.47 16.26 -0.51
CA GLN A 392 -28.10 15.03 -1.21
C GLN A 392 -26.63 15.07 -1.60
N VAL A 393 -25.84 14.09 -1.14
CA VAL A 393 -24.46 13.88 -1.57
C VAL A 393 -24.46 13.04 -2.83
N THR A 394 -23.68 13.47 -3.81
CA THR A 394 -23.42 12.73 -5.04
C THR A 394 -21.92 12.54 -5.22
N HIS A 395 -21.56 11.41 -5.82
CA HIS A 395 -20.21 11.10 -6.22
C HIS A 395 -20.17 10.96 -7.74
N GLN A 396 -19.26 11.68 -8.39
CA GLN A 396 -19.11 11.72 -9.84
C GLN A 396 -17.69 11.38 -10.28
N VAL A 397 -17.56 10.75 -11.44
CA VAL A 397 -16.29 10.56 -12.14
C VAL A 397 -16.40 11.15 -13.54
N TYR A 398 -15.35 11.81 -14.00
CA TYR A 398 -15.27 12.40 -15.33
C TYR A 398 -13.81 12.61 -15.71
N ASP A 399 -13.55 12.64 -17.01
CA ASP A 399 -12.25 13.02 -17.54
C ASP A 399 -12.08 14.54 -17.44
N SER A 400 -10.87 15.01 -17.08
CA SER A 400 -10.59 16.43 -16.86
C SER A 400 -9.31 16.88 -17.56
N PRO A 401 -9.18 18.19 -17.83
CA PRO A 401 -7.92 18.76 -18.26
C PRO A 401 -6.80 18.49 -17.23
N TRP A 402 -5.58 18.41 -17.73
CA TRP A 402 -4.39 18.42 -16.90
C TRP A 402 -3.94 19.86 -16.63
N TYR A 403 -3.57 20.18 -15.38
CA TYR A 403 -3.00 21.47 -15.01
C TYR A 403 -1.57 21.31 -14.50
N ASP A 404 -0.64 22.04 -15.12
CA ASP A 404 0.76 22.11 -14.66
C ASP A 404 0.86 22.98 -13.41
N GLY A 405 1.40 22.43 -12.33
CA GLY A 405 1.64 23.17 -11.09
C GLY A 405 1.81 22.27 -9.87
N ASP A 406 2.23 22.87 -8.77
CA ASP A 406 2.27 22.18 -7.48
C ASP A 406 0.88 22.18 -6.84
N SER A 407 0.53 21.10 -6.15
CA SER A 407 -0.61 21.14 -5.25
C SER A 407 -0.39 22.22 -4.18
N LEU A 408 -1.43 22.97 -3.83
CA LEU A 408 -1.39 24.05 -2.83
C LEU A 408 -0.91 23.57 -1.46
N VAL A 409 -1.02 22.27 -1.17
CA VAL A 409 -0.44 21.66 0.04
C VAL A 409 1.08 21.88 0.15
N PHE A 410 1.80 22.05 -0.97
CA PHE A 410 3.24 22.33 -0.95
C PHE A 410 3.57 23.71 -0.40
N ASP A 411 2.68 24.69 -0.53
CA ASP A 411 2.85 25.99 0.13
C ASP A 411 2.74 25.85 1.65
N ILE A 412 1.84 24.97 2.13
CA ILE A 412 1.77 24.61 3.55
C ILE A 412 3.04 23.88 4.01
N TYR A 413 3.57 22.95 3.21
CA TYR A 413 4.84 22.27 3.54
C TYR A 413 6.00 23.26 3.66
N LYS A 414 6.12 24.21 2.73
CA LYS A 414 7.14 25.27 2.81
C LYS A 414 6.95 26.17 4.03
N ALA A 415 5.71 26.57 4.31
CA ALA A 415 5.39 27.44 5.45
C ALA A 415 5.89 26.88 6.78
N GLN A 416 5.89 25.56 6.98
CA GLN A 416 6.36 24.91 8.21
C GLN A 416 7.84 25.16 8.53
N HIS A 417 8.65 25.48 7.53
CA HIS A 417 10.07 25.75 7.69
C HIS A 417 10.37 27.23 7.97
N ILE A 418 9.34 28.08 8.07
CA ILE A 418 9.46 29.50 8.35
C ILE A 418 9.18 29.75 9.84
N LYS A 419 9.98 30.62 10.49
CA LYS A 419 9.84 30.93 11.93
C LYS A 419 8.42 31.36 12.30
N GLU A 420 7.77 32.14 11.44
CA GLU A 420 6.39 32.60 11.59
C GLU A 420 5.39 31.73 10.80
N PHE A 421 5.56 30.40 10.81
CA PHE A 421 4.77 29.48 9.99
C PHE A 421 3.25 29.69 10.05
N LYS A 422 2.69 30.07 11.21
CA LYS A 422 1.26 30.36 11.34
C LYS A 422 0.81 31.51 10.43
N SER A 423 1.61 32.56 10.36
CA SER A 423 1.35 33.72 9.49
C SER A 423 1.37 33.32 8.02
N GLU A 424 2.35 32.49 7.63
CA GLU A 424 2.46 31.96 6.27
C GLU A 424 1.30 31.04 5.89
N ILE A 425 0.90 30.13 6.79
CA ILE A 425 -0.31 29.32 6.62
C ILE A 425 -1.53 30.23 6.44
N LEU A 426 -1.69 31.28 7.25
CA LEU A 426 -2.81 32.22 7.12
C LEU A 426 -2.82 32.97 5.78
N LYS A 427 -1.64 33.31 5.22
CA LYS A 427 -1.56 33.91 3.87
C LYS A 427 -2.12 32.95 2.82
N VAL A 428 -1.67 31.69 2.84
CA VAL A 428 -2.15 30.64 1.92
C VAL A 428 -3.65 30.42 2.10
N MET A 429 -4.14 30.37 3.33
CA MET A 429 -5.56 30.16 3.63
C MET A 429 -6.44 31.34 3.20
N ARG A 430 -5.94 32.58 3.27
CA ARG A 430 -6.66 33.77 2.77
C ARG A 430 -6.79 33.73 1.25
N GLU A 431 -5.72 33.40 0.55
CA GLU A 431 -5.74 33.26 -0.91
C GLU A 431 -6.69 32.15 -1.35
N TYR A 432 -6.58 30.97 -0.71
CA TYR A 432 -7.50 29.85 -0.91
C TYR A 432 -8.97 30.24 -0.68
N TYR A 433 -9.26 30.92 0.42
CA TYR A 433 -10.62 31.36 0.74
C TYR A 433 -11.14 32.40 -0.26
N GLN A 434 -10.31 33.34 -0.70
CA GLN A 434 -10.68 34.30 -1.73
C GLN A 434 -11.06 33.59 -3.03
N GLU A 435 -10.31 32.55 -3.41
CA GLU A 435 -10.60 31.76 -4.61
C GLU A 435 -11.92 31.00 -4.48
N LEU A 436 -12.22 30.42 -3.31
CA LEU A 436 -13.51 29.80 -3.04
C LEU A 436 -14.66 30.78 -3.23
N ILE A 437 -14.54 31.99 -2.65
CA ILE A 437 -15.57 33.03 -2.76
C ILE A 437 -15.75 33.45 -4.21
N ASN A 438 -14.66 33.71 -4.94
CA ASN A 438 -14.72 34.15 -6.33
C ASN A 438 -15.43 33.13 -7.24
N ARG A 439 -15.27 31.82 -6.98
CA ARG A 439 -15.80 30.76 -7.85
C ARG A 439 -17.17 30.25 -7.46
N TYR A 440 -17.43 30.11 -6.16
CA TYR A 440 -18.55 29.31 -5.67
C TYR A 440 -19.55 30.10 -4.82
N HIS A 441 -19.26 31.36 -4.47
CA HIS A 441 -20.21 32.18 -3.71
C HIS A 441 -21.15 32.95 -4.64
N HIS A 442 -22.45 32.80 -4.42
CA HIS A 442 -23.49 33.44 -5.23
C HIS A 442 -24.23 34.59 -4.51
N GLY A 443 -23.72 35.07 -3.37
CA GLY A 443 -24.25 36.22 -2.62
C GLY A 443 -24.99 35.87 -1.33
N ASP A 444 -25.41 34.61 -1.16
CA ASP A 444 -26.19 34.17 -0.01
C ASP A 444 -25.34 33.89 1.23
N LYS A 445 -25.94 34.08 2.42
CA LYS A 445 -25.33 33.76 3.71
C LYS A 445 -26.28 32.90 4.54
N ASP A 446 -25.73 32.11 5.45
CA ASP A 446 -26.54 31.42 6.45
C ASP A 446 -27.03 32.38 7.55
N ALA A 447 -27.86 31.86 8.47
CA ALA A 447 -28.43 32.65 9.57
C ALA A 447 -27.39 33.24 10.54
N GLU A 448 -26.17 32.70 10.56
CA GLU A 448 -25.04 33.18 11.38
C GLU A 448 -24.10 34.10 10.59
N GLY A 449 -24.45 34.44 9.33
CA GLY A 449 -23.72 35.36 8.46
C GLY A 449 -22.54 34.76 7.71
N TYR A 450 -22.39 33.43 7.68
CA TYR A 450 -21.34 32.76 6.90
C TYR A 450 -21.73 32.70 5.42
N PRO A 451 -20.83 33.06 4.48
CA PRO A 451 -21.09 32.91 3.05
C PRO A 451 -21.42 31.47 2.69
N LEU A 452 -22.43 31.30 1.84
CA LEU A 452 -22.80 30.02 1.26
C LEU A 452 -22.10 29.84 -0.09
N LEU A 453 -21.53 28.66 -0.29
CA LEU A 453 -20.84 28.22 -1.50
C LEU A 453 -21.67 27.13 -2.18
N ASP A 454 -21.60 27.06 -3.51
CA ASP A 454 -22.09 25.90 -4.26
C ASP A 454 -21.55 24.59 -3.67
N GLY A 455 -22.40 23.58 -3.52
CA GLY A 455 -22.09 22.36 -2.81
C GLY A 455 -21.05 21.45 -3.49
N CYS A 456 -20.70 21.69 -4.76
CA CYS A 456 -19.53 21.06 -5.37
C CYS A 456 -18.20 21.64 -4.86
N SER A 457 -18.22 22.75 -4.12
CA SER A 457 -17.03 23.27 -3.43
C SER A 457 -16.57 22.38 -2.27
N ILE A 458 -17.38 21.39 -1.84
CA ILE A 458 -17.04 20.53 -0.71
C ILE A 458 -15.66 19.89 -0.88
N ASP A 459 -15.33 19.44 -2.09
CA ASP A 459 -14.12 18.65 -2.38
C ASP A 459 -12.86 19.50 -2.66
N ILE A 460 -12.98 20.83 -2.58
CA ILE A 460 -11.92 21.76 -2.94
C ILE A 460 -10.91 21.88 -1.80
N ILE A 461 -10.30 20.77 -1.39
CA ILE A 461 -9.25 20.77 -0.36
C ILE A 461 -7.90 21.23 -0.93
N LEU A 462 -6.90 21.49 -0.06
CA LEU A 462 -5.56 21.94 -0.48
C LEU A 462 -4.89 21.00 -1.49
N LYS A 463 -5.14 19.69 -1.37
CA LYS A 463 -4.62 18.68 -2.31
C LYS A 463 -5.29 18.75 -3.68
N ASN A 464 -6.53 19.22 -3.72
CA ASN A 464 -7.37 19.34 -4.91
C ASN A 464 -7.31 20.74 -5.53
N MET A 465 -6.27 21.52 -5.20
CA MET A 465 -5.99 22.82 -5.77
C MET A 465 -4.56 22.85 -6.31
N ILE A 466 -4.40 23.18 -7.59
CA ILE A 466 -3.10 23.33 -8.24
C ILE A 466 -2.74 24.81 -8.34
N ARG A 467 -1.56 25.19 -7.85
CA ARG A 467 -0.94 26.48 -8.13
C ARG A 467 -0.11 26.37 -9.39
N ASN A 468 -0.57 27.00 -10.46
CA ASN A 468 0.17 27.00 -11.73
C ASN A 468 1.35 28.00 -11.72
N LYS A 469 2.12 28.03 -12.81
CA LYS A 469 3.27 28.94 -12.98
C LYS A 469 2.90 30.43 -13.01
N GLU A 470 1.64 30.76 -13.28
CA GLU A 470 1.11 32.13 -13.24
C GLU A 470 0.57 32.50 -11.85
N ASN A 471 0.80 31.67 -10.84
CA ASN A 471 0.25 31.78 -9.48
C ASN A 471 -1.28 31.73 -9.40
N LYS A 472 -1.97 31.22 -10.42
CA LYS A 472 -3.42 30.97 -10.37
C LYS A 472 -3.71 29.65 -9.66
N LEU A 473 -4.76 29.65 -8.85
CA LEU A 473 -5.29 28.46 -8.19
C LEU A 473 -6.35 27.80 -9.08
N LEU A 474 -6.13 26.53 -9.40
CA LEU A 474 -6.96 25.75 -10.33
C LEU A 474 -7.50 24.51 -9.59
N PRO A 475 -8.83 24.39 -9.41
CA PRO A 475 -9.41 23.23 -8.75
C PRO A 475 -9.34 21.99 -9.66
N ILE A 476 -9.09 20.84 -9.04
CA ILE A 476 -9.07 19.52 -9.67
C ILE A 476 -9.87 18.53 -8.84
N ASP A 477 -10.13 17.35 -9.39
CA ASP A 477 -10.65 16.19 -8.65
C ASP A 477 -11.94 16.47 -7.87
N ILE A 478 -12.92 17.15 -8.49
CA ILE A 478 -14.21 17.50 -7.87
C ILE A 478 -15.16 16.29 -7.97
N GLU A 479 -14.86 15.25 -7.18
CA GLU A 479 -15.60 13.99 -7.19
C GLU A 479 -16.88 14.07 -6.36
N TRP A 480 -16.83 14.80 -5.24
CA TRP A 480 -17.93 14.89 -4.30
C TRP A 480 -18.66 16.21 -4.47
N CYS A 481 -19.98 16.13 -4.60
CA CYS A 481 -20.85 17.29 -4.65
C CYS A 481 -22.02 17.12 -3.69
N VAL A 482 -22.45 18.23 -3.10
CA VAL A 482 -23.68 18.32 -2.32
C VAL A 482 -24.71 19.10 -3.14
N GLU A 483 -25.92 18.58 -3.31
CA GLU A 483 -27.00 19.28 -4.01
C GLU A 483 -27.51 20.43 -3.14
N GLY A 484 -27.13 21.67 -3.49
CA GLY A 484 -27.48 22.89 -2.75
C GLY A 484 -26.23 23.67 -2.34
N ASN A 485 -26.40 24.63 -1.42
CA ASN A 485 -25.29 25.45 -0.94
C ASN A 485 -24.83 25.01 0.46
N ILE A 486 -23.53 25.08 0.71
CA ILE A 486 -22.90 24.76 1.99
C ILE A 486 -22.11 25.95 2.55
N PRO A 487 -22.00 26.10 3.88
CA PRO A 487 -21.24 27.21 4.46
C PRO A 487 -19.75 27.16 4.14
N ALA A 488 -19.18 28.30 3.77
CA ALA A 488 -17.76 28.42 3.42
C ALA A 488 -16.83 28.03 4.58
N ASP A 489 -17.23 28.29 5.82
CA ASP A 489 -16.44 27.92 7.00
C ASP A 489 -16.33 26.40 7.18
N PHE A 490 -17.32 25.63 6.71
CA PHE A 490 -17.25 24.17 6.70
C PHE A 490 -16.20 23.68 5.68
N VAL A 491 -16.21 24.22 4.45
CA VAL A 491 -15.20 23.87 3.43
C VAL A 491 -13.79 24.24 3.90
N VAL A 492 -13.61 25.43 4.48
CA VAL A 492 -12.33 25.87 5.05
C VAL A 492 -11.91 25.01 6.25
N TYR A 493 -12.87 24.57 7.09
CA TYR A 493 -12.61 23.66 8.19
C TYR A 493 -12.01 22.33 7.70
N ARG A 494 -12.57 21.74 6.63
CA ARG A 494 -12.01 20.52 6.01
C ARG A 494 -10.56 20.70 5.58
N CYS A 495 -10.22 21.83 4.94
CA CYS A 495 -8.84 22.14 4.57
C CYS A 495 -7.89 22.23 5.77
N ILE A 496 -8.34 22.83 6.88
CA ILE A 496 -7.50 22.98 8.07
C ILE A 496 -7.31 21.65 8.80
N LEU A 497 -8.29 20.73 8.73
CA LEU A 497 -8.10 19.37 9.21
C LEU A 497 -6.98 18.65 8.46
N ASP A 498 -6.91 18.81 7.13
CA ASP A 498 -5.82 18.25 6.34
C ASP A 498 -4.46 18.79 6.78
N ILE A 499 -4.36 20.11 7.03
CA ILE A 499 -3.15 20.73 7.59
C ILE A 499 -2.80 20.10 8.94
N SER A 500 -3.80 19.93 9.80
CA SER A 500 -3.62 19.44 11.17
C SER A 500 -3.22 17.96 11.23
N ASN A 501 -3.45 17.23 10.15
CA ASN A 501 -3.05 15.83 9.98
C ASN A 501 -1.66 15.67 9.36
N ILE A 502 -0.99 16.75 8.93
CA ILE A 502 0.38 16.67 8.43
C ILE A 502 1.31 16.32 9.60
N ALA A 503 1.95 15.15 9.52
CA ALA A 503 2.74 14.55 10.60
C ALA A 503 3.90 15.44 11.11
N SER A 504 4.43 16.35 10.30
CA SER A 504 5.50 17.28 10.69
C SER A 504 5.03 18.43 11.58
N ILE A 505 3.72 18.76 11.62
CA ILE A 505 3.20 19.86 12.45
C ILE A 505 2.85 19.33 13.85
N ARG A 506 3.63 19.74 14.85
CA ARG A 506 3.33 19.41 16.26
C ARG A 506 2.23 20.32 16.81
N ILE A 507 0.99 19.87 16.71
CA ILE A 507 -0.17 20.58 17.24
C ILE A 507 -0.58 19.97 18.58
N LYS A 508 -0.41 20.72 19.69
CA LYS A 508 -0.80 20.25 21.04
C LYS A 508 -2.31 20.05 21.19
N ASN A 509 -3.11 20.93 20.60
CA ASN A 509 -4.57 20.87 20.63
C ASN A 509 -5.11 21.25 19.26
N ARG A 510 -5.59 20.23 18.53
CA ARG A 510 -6.07 20.37 17.14
C ARG A 510 -7.31 21.24 17.03
N ASP A 511 -8.26 21.11 17.97
CA ASP A 511 -9.47 21.92 17.98
C ASP A 511 -9.13 23.40 18.21
N LYS A 512 -8.26 23.70 19.18
CA LYS A 512 -7.81 25.08 19.45
C LYS A 512 -7.10 25.68 18.24
N PHE A 513 -6.20 24.93 17.62
CA PHE A 513 -5.47 25.37 16.43
C PHE A 513 -6.42 25.66 15.25
N THR A 514 -7.37 24.74 15.00
CA THR A 514 -8.36 24.87 13.93
C THR A 514 -9.25 26.10 14.14
N MET A 515 -9.76 26.27 15.37
CA MET A 515 -10.54 27.45 15.73
C MET A 515 -9.75 28.76 15.61
N GLU A 516 -8.46 28.76 15.97
CA GLU A 516 -7.58 29.94 15.86
C GLU A 516 -7.44 30.37 14.38
N LEU A 517 -7.20 29.42 13.48
CA LEU A 517 -7.11 29.72 12.05
C LEU A 517 -8.46 30.17 11.46
N LEU A 518 -9.56 29.49 11.79
CA LEU A 518 -10.89 29.87 11.29
C LEU A 518 -11.32 31.26 11.75
N LYS A 519 -11.01 31.65 12.99
CA LYS A 519 -11.30 33.00 13.50
C LYS A 519 -10.61 34.13 12.73
N ASN A 520 -9.47 33.84 12.09
CA ASN A 520 -8.77 34.82 11.26
C ASN A 520 -9.48 35.08 9.92
N LEU A 521 -10.32 34.16 9.46
CA LEU A 521 -11.12 34.30 8.24
C LEU A 521 -12.58 34.66 8.55
N PHE A 522 -13.09 34.16 9.67
CA PHE A 522 -14.46 34.35 10.14
C PHE A 522 -14.43 34.81 11.62
N PRO A 523 -14.38 36.13 11.90
CA PRO A 523 -14.24 36.65 13.27
C PRO A 523 -15.30 36.15 14.26
N GLN A 524 -16.51 35.84 13.77
CA GLN A 524 -17.61 35.30 14.55
C GLN A 524 -17.49 33.78 14.88
N TYR A 525 -16.47 33.08 14.36
CA TYR A 525 -16.30 31.64 14.54
C TYR A 525 -16.07 31.24 16.01
N GLY A 526 -17.00 30.45 16.53
CA GLY A 526 -17.04 30.03 17.93
C GLY A 526 -17.04 28.52 18.13
N LYS A 527 -17.02 28.10 19.40
CA LYS A 527 -17.03 26.69 19.80
C LYS A 527 -18.28 25.95 19.32
N SER A 528 -19.44 26.61 19.34
CA SER A 528 -20.71 26.04 18.86
C SER A 528 -20.61 25.69 17.37
N ARG A 529 -20.18 26.64 16.54
CA ARG A 529 -19.98 26.45 15.10
C ARG A 529 -18.94 25.37 14.79
N HIS A 530 -17.82 25.36 15.54
CA HIS A 530 -16.80 24.32 15.43
C HIS A 530 -17.34 22.90 15.65
N ASN A 531 -18.20 22.73 16.65
CA ASN A 531 -18.82 21.43 16.92
C ASN A 531 -19.79 21.02 15.81
N LYS A 532 -20.52 21.98 15.20
CA LYS A 532 -21.38 21.69 14.03
C LYS A 532 -20.54 21.18 12.85
N ASN A 533 -19.47 21.91 12.49
CA ASN A 533 -18.58 21.53 11.39
C ASN A 533 -17.91 20.17 11.62
N LYS A 534 -17.48 19.88 12.85
CA LYS A 534 -16.94 18.57 13.21
C LYS A 534 -17.96 17.44 12.99
N LYS A 535 -19.20 17.64 13.46
CA LYS A 535 -20.27 16.65 13.27
C LYS A 535 -20.61 16.44 11.80
N THR A 536 -20.72 17.52 11.02
CA THR A 536 -20.96 17.43 9.58
C THR A 536 -19.81 16.71 8.86
N GLU A 537 -18.55 16.95 9.23
CA GLU A 537 -17.41 16.21 8.67
C GLU A 537 -17.47 14.72 9.05
N ASP A 538 -17.75 14.39 10.32
CA ASP A 538 -17.89 12.99 10.76
C ASP A 538 -19.01 12.27 9.98
N GLU A 539 -20.16 12.94 9.76
CA GLU A 539 -21.25 12.42 8.94
C GLU A 539 -20.83 12.24 7.46
N PHE A 540 -20.14 13.22 6.87
CA PHE A 540 -19.63 13.12 5.51
C PHE A 540 -18.64 11.95 5.35
N GLN A 541 -17.70 11.78 6.29
CA GLN A 541 -16.75 10.68 6.27
C GLN A 541 -17.46 9.32 6.44
N ASN A 542 -18.51 9.22 7.24
CA ASN A 542 -19.30 8.00 7.37
C ASN A 542 -20.08 7.65 6.09
N LEU A 543 -20.51 8.64 5.31
CA LEU A 543 -21.22 8.43 4.03
C LEU A 543 -20.29 7.98 2.89
N THR A 544 -19.03 8.44 2.92
CA THR A 544 -18.10 8.34 1.79
C THR A 544 -17.02 7.27 1.99
N SER A 545 -16.63 7.01 3.25
CA SER A 545 -15.64 5.99 3.59
C SER A 545 -16.27 4.60 3.74
N ASN A 546 -15.45 3.55 3.70
CA ASN A 546 -15.92 2.17 3.91
C ASN A 546 -16.05 1.80 5.41
N GLY A 547 -15.96 2.75 6.35
CA GLY A 547 -16.04 2.52 7.80
C GLY A 547 -14.86 1.71 8.39
N ALA A 548 -14.15 0.94 7.56
CA ALA A 548 -12.91 0.25 7.85
C ALA A 548 -11.77 1.25 7.75
N ASN A 549 -11.65 2.09 8.77
CA ASN A 549 -10.64 3.12 8.83
C ASN A 549 -9.25 2.45 8.75
N ARG A 550 -8.56 2.52 7.60
CA ARG A 550 -7.15 2.09 7.47
C ARG A 550 -6.28 2.71 8.59
N SER A 551 -6.67 3.91 9.03
CA SER A 551 -6.09 4.61 10.16
C SER A 551 -6.24 3.86 11.49
N LYS A 552 -7.32 3.08 11.73
CA LYS A 552 -7.50 2.25 12.94
C LYS A 552 -6.45 1.15 13.02
N VAL A 553 -6.12 0.49 11.92
CA VAL A 553 -5.06 -0.54 11.90
C VAL A 553 -3.71 0.12 12.23
N THR A 554 -3.33 1.19 11.53
CA THR A 554 -2.07 1.91 11.80
C THR A 554 -2.02 2.62 13.17
N SER A 555 -3.15 2.94 13.79
CA SER A 555 -3.21 3.61 15.11
C SER A 555 -3.34 2.64 16.28
N LEU A 556 -3.96 1.47 16.07
CA LEU A 556 -3.92 0.34 16.99
C LEU A 556 -2.48 -0.20 17.13
N ASP A 557 -1.71 -0.20 16.03
CA ASP A 557 -0.29 -0.55 16.07
C ASP A 557 0.52 0.44 16.93
N ILE A 558 0.22 1.75 16.89
CA ILE A 558 0.91 2.72 17.77
C ILE A 558 0.60 2.44 19.25
N LEU A 559 -0.65 2.14 19.61
CA LEU A 559 -1.04 1.83 20.99
C LEU A 559 -0.44 0.49 21.47
N SER A 560 -0.47 -0.54 20.64
CA SER A 560 0.13 -1.85 20.97
C SER A 560 1.66 -1.74 21.11
N LEU A 561 2.33 -0.96 20.27
CA LEU A 561 3.77 -0.64 20.38
C LEU A 561 4.11 0.15 21.65
N VAL A 562 3.24 1.08 22.08
CA VAL A 562 3.44 1.83 23.34
C VAL A 562 3.39 0.89 24.54
N HIS A 563 2.42 -0.03 24.59
CA HIS A 563 2.34 -1.03 25.65
C HIS A 563 3.53 -2.01 25.60
N HIS A 564 3.92 -2.45 24.40
CA HIS A 564 5.04 -3.38 24.21
C HIS A 564 6.39 -2.76 24.56
N ASN A 565 6.61 -1.48 24.26
CA ASN A 565 7.82 -0.74 24.64
C ASN A 565 7.86 -0.39 26.12
N PHE A 566 6.72 -0.05 26.73
CA PHE A 566 6.65 0.15 28.18
C PHE A 566 7.01 -1.15 28.91
N ALA A 567 6.42 -2.28 28.50
CA ALA A 567 6.78 -3.59 29.03
C ALA A 567 8.28 -3.91 28.81
N LYS A 568 8.80 -3.70 27.60
CA LYS A 568 10.21 -3.97 27.27
C LYS A 568 11.18 -3.08 28.07
N GLN A 569 10.88 -1.80 28.26
CA GLN A 569 11.70 -0.90 29.09
C GLN A 569 11.64 -1.25 30.58
N LEU A 570 10.47 -1.65 31.08
CA LEU A 570 10.31 -2.13 32.46
C LEU A 570 11.12 -3.42 32.67
N ILE A 571 11.07 -4.35 31.71
CA ILE A 571 11.81 -5.62 31.72
C ILE A 571 13.32 -5.39 31.68
N ILE A 572 13.81 -4.48 30.84
CA ILE A 572 15.23 -4.13 30.78
C ILE A 572 15.69 -3.51 32.11
N LYS A 573 14.90 -2.61 32.70
CA LYS A 573 15.20 -2.03 34.02
C LYS A 573 15.25 -3.09 35.11
N VAL A 574 14.28 -4.00 35.17
CA VAL A 574 14.24 -5.09 36.14
C VAL A 574 15.44 -6.04 35.94
N TRP A 575 15.82 -6.33 34.70
CA TRP A 575 16.98 -7.18 34.40
C TRP A 575 18.30 -6.61 34.95
N TYR A 576 18.55 -5.31 34.76
CA TYR A 576 19.74 -4.63 35.29
C TYR A 576 19.72 -4.42 36.82
N MET A 577 18.58 -4.66 37.48
CA MET A 577 18.47 -4.64 38.94
C MET A 577 18.69 -6.02 39.57
N LEU A 578 18.82 -7.09 38.78
CA LEU A 578 19.08 -8.44 39.31
C LEU A 578 20.58 -8.63 39.66
N PRO A 579 20.89 -9.29 40.81
CA PRO A 579 22.25 -9.68 41.17
C PRO A 579 22.96 -10.51 40.08
N ASN A 580 24.27 -10.31 39.90
CA ASN A 580 25.06 -10.89 38.80
C ASN A 580 25.00 -12.43 38.70
N ASN A 581 24.75 -13.13 39.80
CA ASN A 581 24.60 -14.59 39.84
C ASN A 581 23.27 -15.10 39.22
N LEU A 582 22.26 -14.24 39.06
CA LEU A 582 20.99 -14.55 38.39
C LEU A 582 21.02 -14.19 36.89
N GLN A 583 21.90 -13.28 36.48
CA GLN A 583 22.08 -12.90 35.07
C GLN A 583 22.81 -13.97 34.24
N SER A 584 23.48 -14.94 34.88
CA SER A 584 24.24 -16.01 34.22
C SER A 584 23.42 -17.24 33.81
N ILE A 585 22.12 -17.27 34.10
CA ILE A 585 21.23 -18.36 33.68
C ILE A 585 20.98 -18.25 32.17
N SER A 586 21.21 -19.34 31.42
CA SER A 586 21.15 -19.33 29.95
C SER A 586 19.84 -18.74 29.41
N ARG A 587 19.95 -17.95 28.31
CA ARG A 587 18.83 -17.34 27.58
C ARG A 587 17.67 -18.31 27.27
N ASN A 588 17.98 -19.60 27.08
CA ASN A 588 17.00 -20.64 26.75
C ASN A 588 16.14 -21.06 27.95
N THR A 589 16.70 -21.03 29.17
CA THR A 589 15.94 -21.35 30.40
C THR A 589 15.01 -20.21 30.77
N LEU A 590 15.43 -18.96 30.54
CA LEU A 590 14.59 -17.78 30.69
C LEU A 590 13.41 -17.80 29.71
N ASN A 591 13.62 -17.97 28.40
CA ASN A 591 12.51 -17.94 27.44
C ASN A 591 11.36 -18.91 27.79
N ARG A 592 11.65 -20.07 28.39
CA ARG A 592 10.64 -21.06 28.82
C ARG A 592 9.88 -20.68 30.11
N VAL A 593 10.54 -20.11 31.10
CA VAL A 593 9.89 -19.64 32.34
C VAL A 593 9.08 -18.36 32.07
N TRP A 594 9.58 -17.51 31.17
CA TRP A 594 9.00 -16.21 30.86
C TRP A 594 7.76 -16.30 29.95
N LEU A 595 7.69 -17.28 29.03
CA LEU A 595 6.46 -17.58 28.29
C LEU A 595 5.30 -17.97 29.22
N LYS A 596 5.56 -18.65 30.34
CA LYS A 596 4.51 -19.03 31.31
C LYS A 596 4.02 -17.84 32.15
N ILE A 597 4.89 -16.90 32.50
CA ILE A 597 4.52 -15.71 33.29
C ILE A 597 3.76 -14.70 32.41
N PHE A 598 4.16 -14.54 31.14
CA PHE A 598 3.51 -13.60 30.22
C PHE A 598 2.05 -13.97 29.91
N TYR A 599 1.72 -15.28 29.83
CA TYR A 599 0.35 -15.74 29.63
C TYR A 599 -0.56 -15.49 30.85
N SER A 600 0.01 -15.43 32.06
CA SER A 600 -0.76 -15.17 33.30
C SER A 600 -1.18 -13.72 33.44
N PHE A 601 -0.48 -12.76 32.82
CA PHE A 601 -0.85 -11.32 32.87
C PHE A 601 -1.74 -10.87 31.70
N SER A 602 -1.92 -11.71 30.67
CA SER A 602 -2.76 -11.39 29.49
C SER A 602 -4.24 -11.72 29.64
N ARG A 603 -4.68 -12.13 30.85
CA ARG A 603 -6.05 -12.62 31.12
C ARG A 603 -6.89 -11.73 32.04
N ASP A 604 -6.41 -10.56 32.46
CA ASP A 604 -7.19 -9.58 33.24
C ASP A 604 -7.34 -8.24 32.51
#